data_AF-A0A955LS08-F1
#
_entry.id   AF-A0A955LS08-F1
#
_cell.length_a   1.000
_cell.length_b   1.000
_cell.length_c   1.000
_cell.angle_alpha   90.00
_cell.angle_beta   90.00
_cell.angle_gamma   90.00
#
_symmetry.space_group_name_H-M   'P 1'
#
loop_
_entity.id
_entity.type
_entity.pdbx_description
1 polymer ?
#
loop_
_entity_poly.entity_id
_entity_poly.type
_entity_poly.pdbx_seq_one_letter_code
_entity_poly.pdbx_strand_id
1 'polypeptide(L)'
;MEEGQLIATCHKIFNNDIDEIRSDQKGIILGMTTLPAIKPGEPVCHIAKPSLSMKTIQKKITSSNSLHREAKKDLSTSFHVPKKKKSLKHPDPPSPEH
;
A
#
# COMPACT_ATOMS: atom_id res chain seq x y z
N MET A 1 4.62 -2.65 14.44
CA MET A 1 3.39 -3.35 14.80
C MET A 1 3.71 -4.57 15.61
N GLU A 2 2.78 -4.94 16.47
CA GLU A 2 2.84 -6.13 17.31
C GLU A 2 1.96 -7.25 16.74
N GLU A 3 2.21 -8.48 17.18
CA GLU A 3 1.35 -9.62 16.88
C GLU A 3 -0.04 -9.43 17.50
N GLY A 4 -1.08 -9.84 16.79
CA GLY A 4 -2.49 -9.65 17.17
C GLY A 4 -3.03 -8.22 17.01
N GLN A 5 -2.20 -7.26 16.60
CA GLN A 5 -2.63 -5.87 16.41
C GLN A 5 -3.69 -5.77 15.29
N LEU A 6 -4.77 -5.03 15.55
CA LEU A 6 -5.79 -4.71 14.54
C LEU A 6 -5.18 -3.86 13.42
N ILE A 7 -5.31 -4.33 12.18
CA ILE A 7 -4.74 -3.69 10.98
C ILE A 7 -5.81 -2.96 10.20
N ALA A 8 -6.94 -3.62 9.97
CA ALA A 8 -8.03 -3.11 9.17
C ALA A 8 -9.36 -3.68 9.63
N THR A 9 -10.40 -2.92 9.30
CA THR A 9 -11.80 -3.25 9.55
C THR A 9 -12.51 -3.27 8.20
N CYS A 10 -13.12 -4.40 7.84
CA CYS A 10 -13.80 -4.59 6.57
C CYS A 10 -15.30 -4.65 6.81
N HIS A 11 -16.02 -3.66 6.26
CA HIS A 11 -17.48 -3.65 6.27
C HIS A 11 -18.00 -4.39 5.06
N LYS A 12 -18.94 -5.32 5.27
CA LYS A 12 -19.63 -5.97 4.16
C LYS A 12 -20.67 -5.01 3.59
N ILE A 13 -20.85 -5.06 2.27
CA ILE A 13 -21.73 -4.12 1.54
C ILE A 13 -23.21 -4.40 1.83
N PHE A 14 -23.58 -5.66 2.07
CA PHE A 14 -24.97 -6.12 2.10
C PHE A 14 -25.49 -6.45 3.50
N ASN A 15 -24.64 -6.48 4.51
CA ASN A 15 -25.03 -6.72 5.89
C ASN A 15 -24.19 -5.84 6.82
N ASN A 16 -24.61 -5.72 8.08
CA ASN A 16 -23.91 -4.90 9.07
C ASN A 16 -22.72 -5.63 9.72
N ASP A 17 -22.24 -6.72 9.13
CA ASP A 17 -21.10 -7.45 9.69
C ASP A 17 -19.81 -6.67 9.46
N ILE A 18 -18.92 -6.81 10.44
CA ILE A 18 -17.59 -6.24 10.44
C ILE A 18 -16.58 -7.36 10.58
N ASP A 19 -15.70 -7.50 9.60
CA ASP A 19 -14.56 -8.41 9.69
C ASP A 19 -13.33 -7.63 10.17
N GLU A 20 -12.59 -8.21 11.11
CA GLU A 20 -11.32 -7.65 11.59
C GLU A 20 -10.14 -8.40 10.97
N ILE A 21 -9.20 -7.65 10.41
CA ILE A 21 -7.91 -8.18 9.97
C ILE A 21 -6.88 -7.84 11.03
N ARG A 22 -6.33 -8.86 11.66
CA ARG A 22 -5.29 -8.73 12.69
C ARG A 22 -3.96 -9.26 12.19
N SER A 23 -2.88 -8.68 12.70
CA SER A 23 -1.52 -9.13 12.40
C SER A 23 -1.28 -10.51 12.99
N ASP A 24 -0.79 -11.45 12.19
CA ASP A 24 -0.30 -12.75 12.67
C ASP A 24 1.15 -12.70 13.17
N GLN A 25 1.82 -11.56 12.98
CA GLN A 25 3.23 -11.41 13.31
C GLN A 25 3.58 -9.98 13.73
N LYS A 26 4.72 -9.87 14.41
CA LYS A 26 5.37 -8.59 14.68
C LYS A 26 6.15 -8.12 13.45
N GLY A 27 6.02 -6.84 13.09
CA GLY A 27 6.70 -6.30 11.91
C GLY A 27 6.47 -4.81 11.65
N ILE A 28 6.80 -4.39 10.43
CA ILE A 28 6.66 -3.02 9.93
C ILE A 28 5.73 -3.03 8.71
N ILE A 29 4.72 -2.14 8.68
CA ILE A 29 3.91 -1.93 7.46
C ILE A 29 4.79 -1.24 6.43
N LEU A 30 4.98 -1.86 5.28
CA LEU A 30 5.66 -1.24 4.13
C LEU A 30 4.71 -0.42 3.27
N GLY A 31 3.45 -0.86 3.18
CA GLY A 31 2.41 -0.21 2.41
C GLY A 31 1.06 -0.86 2.61
N MET A 32 0.01 -0.13 2.26
CA MET A 32 -1.39 -0.53 2.38
C MET A 32 -2.13 -0.21 1.09
N THR A 33 -3.16 -0.99 0.77
CA THR A 33 -4.06 -0.65 -0.34
C THR A 33 -4.74 0.71 -0.09
N THR A 34 -4.93 1.48 -1.15
CA THR A 34 -5.65 2.75 -1.13
C THR A 34 -7.06 2.63 -1.69
N LEU A 35 -7.41 1.46 -2.25
CA LEU A 35 -8.77 1.20 -2.71
C LEU A 35 -9.66 0.90 -1.49
N PRO A 36 -10.82 1.55 -1.37
CA PRO A 36 -11.71 1.37 -0.22
C PRO A 36 -12.47 0.04 -0.24
N ALA A 37 -12.45 -0.66 -1.39
CA ALA A 37 -13.10 -1.94 -1.59
C ALA A 37 -12.04 -2.97 -2.01
N ILE A 38 -12.09 -4.13 -1.35
CA ILE A 38 -11.24 -5.28 -1.62
C ILE A 38 -12.11 -6.54 -1.72
N LYS A 39 -11.67 -7.51 -2.50
CA LYS A 39 -12.31 -8.83 -2.59
C LYS A 39 -11.67 -9.82 -1.61
N PRO A 40 -12.37 -10.89 -1.21
CA PRO A 40 -11.76 -11.98 -0.47
C PRO A 40 -10.51 -12.51 -1.19
N GLY A 41 -9.40 -12.59 -0.46
CA GLY A 41 -8.10 -13.00 -0.99
C GLY A 41 -7.24 -11.87 -1.57
N GLU A 42 -7.76 -10.64 -1.70
CA GLU A 42 -6.93 -9.49 -2.08
C GLU A 42 -6.11 -8.97 -0.88
N PRO A 43 -4.84 -8.60 -1.10
CA PRO A 43 -3.98 -8.12 -0.02
C PRO A 43 -4.38 -6.72 0.44
N VAL A 44 -4.49 -6.53 1.76
CA VAL A 44 -4.78 -5.23 2.37
C VAL A 44 -3.50 -4.47 2.70
N CYS A 45 -2.47 -5.14 3.22
CA CYS A 45 -1.18 -4.52 3.53
C CYS A 45 -0.01 -5.49 3.33
N HIS A 46 1.18 -4.91 3.18
CA HIS A 46 2.45 -5.65 3.16
C HIS A 46 3.19 -5.43 4.47
N ILE A 47 3.50 -6.53 5.16
CA ILE A 47 4.23 -6.51 6.43
C ILE A 47 5.65 -7.04 6.19
N ALA A 48 6.65 -6.22 6.51
CA ALA A 48 8.03 -6.65 6.57
C ALA A 48 8.34 -7.28 7.93
N LYS A 49 8.96 -8.46 7.90
CA LYS A 49 9.56 -9.10 9.06
C LYS A 49 11.05 -8.76 9.12
N PRO A 50 11.47 -7.88 10.04
CA PRO A 50 12.87 -7.50 10.13
C PRO A 50 13.72 -8.62 10.72
N SER A 51 14.97 -8.72 10.27
CA SER A 51 15.99 -9.59 10.88
C SER A 51 16.49 -9.07 12.22
N LEU A 52 16.38 -7.77 12.46
CA LEU A 52 16.74 -7.11 13.71
C LEU A 52 15.54 -6.98 14.65
N SER A 53 15.80 -6.91 15.95
CA SER A 53 14.74 -6.62 16.92
C SER A 53 14.11 -5.25 16.67
N MET A 54 12.80 -5.12 16.90
CA MET A 54 12.10 -3.84 16.75
C MET A 54 12.67 -2.74 17.66
N LYS A 55 13.17 -3.09 18.86
CA LYS A 55 13.85 -2.14 19.75
C LYS A 55 15.14 -1.61 19.11
N THR A 56 15.92 -2.48 18.48
CA THR A 56 17.15 -2.10 17.77
C THR A 56 16.83 -1.17 16.59
N ILE A 57 15.77 -1.49 15.84
CA ILE A 57 15.32 -0.66 14.70
C ILE A 57 14.90 0.72 15.18
N GLN A 58 14.05 0.80 16.22
CA GLN A 58 13.61 2.07 16.81
C GLN A 58 14.80 2.92 17.27
N LYS A 59 15.77 2.32 17.98
CA LYS A 59 16.97 3.03 18.44
C LYS A 59 17.77 3.61 17.27
N LYS A 60 17.95 2.84 16.18
CA LYS A 60 18.66 3.29 14.97
C LYS A 60 17.94 4.43 14.25
N ILE A 61 16.61 4.35 14.15
CA ILE A 61 15.76 5.41 13.59
C ILE A 61 15.91 6.69 14.39
N THR A 62 15.79 6.62 15.72
CA THR A 62 15.92 7.80 16.60
C THR A 62 17.31 8.43 16.56
N SER A 63 18.37 7.63 16.36
CA SER A 63 19.73 8.14 16.20
C SER A 63 20.03 8.71 14.81
N SER A 64 19.13 8.55 13.83
CA SER A 64 19.34 9.04 12.47
C SER A 64 18.82 10.48 12.30
N ASN A 65 19.67 11.35 11.74
CA ASN A 65 19.47 12.81 11.63
C ASN A 65 18.45 13.22 10.53
N SER A 66 18.35 14.53 10.30
CA SER A 66 17.44 15.25 9.38
C SER A 66 17.08 14.53 8.08
N LEU A 67 18.03 13.84 7.43
CA LEU A 67 17.82 13.09 6.19
C LEU A 67 16.73 12.01 6.32
N HIS A 68 16.64 11.32 7.47
CA HIS A 68 15.59 10.33 7.72
C HIS A 68 14.21 10.99 7.86
N ARG A 69 14.15 12.19 8.47
CA ARG A 69 12.89 12.95 8.60
C ARG A 69 12.40 13.45 7.24
N GLU A 70 13.31 13.87 6.38
CA GLU A 70 13.01 14.32 5.03
C GLU A 70 12.53 13.17 4.14
N ALA A 71 13.28 12.06 4.09
CA ALA A 71 12.85 10.86 3.37
C ALA A 71 11.49 10.33 3.87
N LYS A 72 11.24 10.34 5.19
CA LYS A 72 9.93 10.00 5.76
C LYS A 72 8.83 10.95 5.31
N LYS A 73 9.11 12.26 5.25
CA LYS A 73 8.15 13.27 4.79
C LYS A 73 7.77 13.01 3.33
N ASP A 74 8.76 12.77 2.47
CA ASP A 74 8.55 12.54 1.04
C ASP A 74 7.78 11.23 0.78
N LEU A 75 8.10 10.17 1.52
CA LEU A 75 7.40 8.88 1.40
C LEU A 75 5.97 8.90 1.97
N SER A 76 5.70 9.80 2.92
CA SER A 76 4.36 9.98 3.50
C SER A 76 3.39 10.71 2.55
N THR A 77 3.90 11.32 1.49
CA THR A 77 3.07 11.93 0.45
C THR A 77 2.57 10.84 -0.50
N SER A 78 1.25 10.65 -0.56
CA SER A 78 0.61 9.67 -1.45
C SER A 78 0.92 10.01 -2.92
N PHE A 79 1.56 9.08 -3.64
CA PHE A 79 1.78 9.20 -5.08
C PHE A 79 0.52 8.73 -5.82
N HIS A 80 -0.29 9.68 -6.28
CA HIS A 80 -1.35 9.40 -7.24
C HIS A 80 -0.73 9.27 -8.63
N VAL A 81 -0.69 8.06 -9.19
CA VAL A 81 -0.29 7.85 -10.59
C VAL A 81 -1.54 8.03 -11.47
N PRO A 82 -1.68 9.15 -12.22
CA PRO A 82 -2.73 9.23 -13.23
C PRO A 82 -2.46 8.17 -14.30
N LYS A 83 -3.47 7.36 -14.62
CA LYS A 83 -3.40 6.41 -15.73
C LYS A 83 -3.01 7.16 -17.00
N LYS A 84 -1.89 6.80 -17.63
CA LYS A 84 -1.59 7.22 -19.02
C LYS A 84 -2.75 6.76 -19.90
N LYS A 85 -3.45 7.70 -20.54
CA LYS A 85 -4.35 7.38 -21.66
C LYS A 85 -3.51 6.63 -22.69
N LYS A 86 -3.88 5.39 -23.01
CA LYS A 86 -3.40 4.75 -24.23
C LYS A 86 -3.84 5.66 -25.37
N SER A 87 -2.89 6.25 -26.07
CA SER A 87 -3.13 6.86 -27.38
C SER A 87 -3.67 5.75 -28.28
N LEU A 88 -4.98 5.78 -28.54
CA LEU A 88 -5.55 5.04 -29.66
C LEU A 88 -4.87 5.58 -30.91
N LYS A 89 -4.10 4.71 -31.58
CA LYS A 89 -3.61 5.00 -32.93
C LYS A 89 -4.84 5.15 -33.83
N HIS A 90 -4.90 6.24 -34.59
CA HIS A 90 -5.86 6.38 -35.68
C HIS A 90 -5.68 5.20 -36.65
N PRO A 91 -6.76 4.62 -37.20
CA PRO A 91 -6.65 3.73 -38.34
C PRO A 91 -6.20 4.55 -39.57
N ASP A 92 -5.26 4.00 -40.34
CA ASP A 92 -4.77 4.58 -41.59
C ASP A 92 -5.94 4.82 -42.58
N PRO A 93 -5.90 5.87 -43.42
CA PRO A 93 -6.92 6.07 -44.44
C PRO A 93 -6.89 4.94 -45.48
N PRO A 94 -8.05 4.56 -46.06
CA PRO A 94 -8.09 3.51 -47.08
C PRO A 94 -7.28 3.91 -48.32
N SER A 95 -6.51 2.95 -48.85
CA SER A 95 -5.72 3.10 -50.07
C SER A 95 -6.62 3.38 -51.28
N PRO A 96 -6.15 4.17 -52.27
CA PRO A 96 -6.94 4.48 -53.45
C PRO A 96 -7.17 3.23 -54.29
N GLU A 97 -8.43 2.96 -54.59
CA GLU A 97 -8.88 1.97 -55.55
C GLU A 97 -8.51 2.41 -56.99
N HIS A 98 -7.98 1.46 -57.77
CA HIS A 98 -7.65 1.60 -59.19
C HIS A 98 -8.87 1.35 -60.06
#